data_AF-A0A0G0T212-F1
#
_entry.id   AF-A0A0G0T212-F1
#
_cell.length_a   1.000
_cell.length_b   1.000
_cell.length_c   1.000
_cell.angle_alpha   90.00
_cell.angle_beta   90.00
_cell.angle_gamma   90.00
#
_symmetry.space_group_name_H-M   'P 1'
#
loop_
_entity.id
_entity.type
_entity.pdbx_description
1 polymer ?
#
loop_
_entity_poly.entity_id
_entity_poly.type
_entity_poly.pdbx_seq_one_letter_code
_entity_poly.pdbx_strand_id
1 'polypeptide(L)'
;MIRFRNFKTKWHKFCEKLAFEFNLAIKDIDMNFVLEQILRHYPENDKNQIGAYHVIKCLEAFEHSRTIISGLRIGGVDNEKFLLEIEAILWFHGLIRTPGDKNNVAKTVNLTKILLSRLGAPKRFVLRVTNGIIAIRSHQEQSDDRAIQIAINIHHDTVGRY
;
A
#
# COMPACT_ATOMS: atom_id res chain seq x y z
N MET A 1 -3.75 4.26 -23.12
CA MET A 1 -2.54 4.63 -22.36
C MET A 1 -2.86 5.56 -21.16
N ILE A 2 -3.88 5.23 -20.35
CA ILE A 2 -4.45 6.10 -19.29
C ILE A 2 -4.07 5.61 -17.86
N ARG A 3 -3.44 4.43 -17.72
CA ARG A 3 -3.21 3.79 -16.42
C ARG A 3 -2.01 4.36 -15.62
N PHE A 4 -0.88 4.66 -16.27
CA PHE A 4 0.35 5.10 -15.57
C PHE A 4 0.29 6.55 -15.06
N ARG A 5 -0.32 7.47 -15.83
CA ARG A 5 -0.50 8.87 -15.40
C ARG A 5 -1.33 8.94 -14.11
N ASN A 6 -2.35 8.08 -13.99
CA ASN A 6 -3.18 8.00 -12.79
C ASN A 6 -2.41 7.44 -11.58
N PHE A 7 -1.48 6.50 -11.78
CA PHE A 7 -0.60 5.98 -10.73
C PHE A 7 0.27 7.06 -10.11
N LYS A 8 0.99 7.82 -10.96
CA LYS A 8 1.85 8.92 -10.50
C LYS A 8 1.03 10.00 -9.80
N THR A 9 -0.14 10.37 -10.33
CA THR A 9 -1.04 11.35 -9.68
C THR A 9 -1.54 10.87 -8.33
N LYS A 10 -1.95 9.59 -8.20
CA LYS A 10 -2.34 9.01 -6.90
C LYS A 10 -1.19 9.01 -5.90
N TRP A 11 0.02 8.69 -6.34
CA TRP A 11 1.22 8.77 -5.51
C TRP A 11 1.48 10.20 -5.00
N HIS A 12 1.41 11.21 -5.86
CA HIS A 12 1.61 12.60 -5.46
C HIS A 12 0.56 13.04 -4.43
N LYS A 13 -0.71 12.71 -4.67
CA LYS A 13 -1.79 13.00 -3.70
C LYS A 13 -1.55 12.30 -2.35
N PHE A 14 -1.06 11.07 -2.36
CA PHE A 14 -0.67 10.39 -1.13
C PHE A 14 0.45 11.14 -0.39
N CYS A 15 1.48 11.57 -1.11
CA CYS A 15 2.56 12.37 -0.52
C CYS A 15 2.08 13.74 -0.01
N GLU A 16 1.16 14.41 -0.70
CA GLU A 16 0.53 15.65 -0.23
C GLU A 16 -0.23 15.44 1.08
N LYS A 17 -1.04 14.36 1.16
CA LYS A 17 -1.74 13.98 2.40
C LYS A 17 -0.75 13.70 3.53
N LEU A 18 0.33 12.96 3.24
CA LEU A 18 1.38 12.63 4.21
C LEU A 18 2.11 13.89 4.70
N ALA A 19 2.41 14.81 3.79
CA ALA A 19 3.04 16.09 4.09
C ALA A 19 2.16 16.97 4.96
N PHE A 20 0.87 17.06 4.63
CA PHE A 20 -0.10 17.81 5.41
C PHE A 20 -0.27 17.23 6.83
N GLU A 21 -0.52 15.92 6.92
CA GLU A 21 -0.81 15.23 8.19
C GLU A 21 0.34 15.33 9.20
N PHE A 22 1.58 15.27 8.72
CA PHE A 22 2.77 15.28 9.58
C PHE A 22 3.60 16.56 9.49
N ASN A 23 3.09 17.59 8.82
CA ASN A 23 3.80 18.86 8.58
C ASN A 23 5.22 18.64 8.01
N LEU A 24 5.32 17.86 6.93
CA LEU A 24 6.59 17.48 6.30
C LEU A 24 6.86 18.31 5.04
N ALA A 25 8.12 18.67 4.83
CA ALA A 25 8.60 19.24 3.58
C ALA A 25 9.12 18.14 2.64
N ILE A 26 8.21 17.36 2.05
CA ILE A 26 8.57 16.26 1.14
C ILE A 26 9.02 16.86 -0.20
N LYS A 27 10.28 16.61 -0.57
CA LYS A 27 10.85 17.11 -1.83
C LYS A 27 10.47 16.23 -3.01
N ASP A 28 10.29 16.83 -4.18
CA ASP A 28 10.00 16.12 -5.44
C ASP A 28 11.01 15.00 -5.74
N ILE A 29 12.30 15.24 -5.46
CA ILE A 29 13.35 14.25 -5.67
C ILE A 29 13.13 12.99 -4.82
N ASP A 30 12.63 13.14 -3.59
CA ASP A 30 12.38 12.02 -2.69
C ASP A 30 11.08 11.31 -3.05
N MET A 31 10.05 12.04 -3.46
CA MET A 31 8.81 11.46 -3.99
C MET A 31 9.08 10.63 -5.25
N ASN A 32 9.85 11.16 -6.20
CA ASN A 32 10.18 10.46 -7.44
C ASN A 32 11.07 9.25 -7.18
N PHE A 33 12.08 9.38 -6.32
CA PHE A 33 12.94 8.25 -5.93
C PHE A 33 12.12 7.10 -5.34
N VAL A 34 11.23 7.39 -4.39
CA VAL A 34 10.40 6.34 -3.77
C VAL A 34 9.47 5.71 -4.78
N LEU A 35 8.83 6.50 -5.66
CA LEU A 35 7.99 5.97 -6.73
C LEU A 35 8.77 5.05 -7.67
N GLU A 36 10.00 5.40 -8.04
CA GLU A 36 10.88 4.55 -8.85
C GLU A 36 11.22 3.24 -8.14
N GLN A 37 11.48 3.27 -6.83
CA GLN A 37 11.70 2.04 -6.05
C GLN A 37 10.46 1.15 -6.04
N ILE A 38 9.27 1.74 -5.84
CA ILE A 38 7.98 1.03 -5.89
C ILE A 38 7.81 0.36 -7.26
N LEU A 39 8.00 1.10 -8.35
CA LEU A 39 7.84 0.59 -9.71
C LEU A 39 8.85 -0.51 -10.06
N ARG A 40 10.11 -0.37 -9.64
CA ARG A 40 11.17 -1.37 -9.88
C ARG A 40 10.86 -2.71 -9.22
N HIS A 41 10.13 -2.68 -8.11
CA HIS A 41 9.89 -3.84 -7.25
C HIS A 41 8.56 -4.56 -7.59
N TYR A 42 7.72 -3.96 -8.43
CA TYR A 42 6.65 -4.66 -9.12
C TYR A 42 7.16 -5.15 -10.48
N PRO A 43 7.68 -6.39 -10.58
CA PRO A 43 8.43 -6.82 -11.76
C PRO A 43 7.62 -6.71 -13.06
N GLU A 44 8.30 -6.23 -14.10
CA GLU A 44 7.85 -6.16 -15.50
C GLU A 44 7.68 -7.54 -16.16
N ASN A 45 7.75 -8.65 -15.41
CA ASN A 45 7.62 -10.01 -15.95
C ASN A 45 6.22 -10.36 -16.45
N ASP A 46 5.32 -9.38 -16.49
CA ASP A 46 4.25 -9.43 -17.44
C ASP A 46 4.28 -8.13 -18.23
N LYS A 47 4.10 -8.23 -19.55
CA LYS A 47 3.92 -7.10 -20.49
C LYS A 47 2.72 -6.18 -20.11
N ASN A 48 2.14 -6.36 -18.91
CA ASN A 48 0.91 -5.82 -18.37
C ASN A 48 1.06 -5.06 -17.02
N GLN A 49 2.27 -4.89 -16.45
CA GLN A 49 2.46 -4.14 -15.18
C GLN A 49 1.55 -4.62 -14.02
N ILE A 50 1.41 -5.94 -13.85
CA ILE A 50 0.41 -6.54 -12.94
C ILE A 50 0.54 -6.05 -11.49
N GLY A 51 1.76 -5.85 -10.99
CA GLY A 51 1.96 -5.37 -9.62
C GLY A 51 1.50 -3.94 -9.39
N ALA A 52 1.84 -3.00 -10.28
CA ALA A 52 1.35 -1.62 -10.21
C ALA A 52 -0.17 -1.56 -10.42
N TYR A 53 -0.70 -2.40 -11.31
CA TYR A 53 -2.14 -2.53 -11.53
C TYR A 53 -2.87 -3.07 -10.28
N HIS A 54 -2.31 -4.08 -9.61
CA HIS A 54 -2.82 -4.62 -8.34
C HIS A 54 -2.90 -3.53 -7.27
N VAL A 55 -1.83 -2.73 -7.11
CA VAL A 55 -1.84 -1.61 -6.15
C VAL A 55 -2.92 -0.60 -6.50
N ILE A 56 -3.09 -0.22 -7.78
CA ILE A 56 -4.17 0.68 -8.20
C ILE A 56 -5.52 0.10 -7.81
N LYS A 57 -5.75 -1.19 -8.07
CA LYS A 57 -7.02 -1.85 -7.74
C LYS A 57 -7.29 -1.87 -6.24
N CYS A 58 -6.29 -2.17 -5.43
CA CYS A 58 -6.39 -2.07 -3.97
C CYS A 58 -6.74 -0.64 -3.53
N LEU A 59 -6.09 0.37 -4.11
CA LEU A 59 -6.37 1.78 -3.80
C LEU A 59 -7.77 2.21 -4.25
N GLU A 60 -8.26 1.74 -5.40
CA GLU A 60 -9.64 1.98 -5.85
C GLU A 60 -10.67 1.36 -4.90
N ALA A 61 -10.48 0.10 -4.52
CA ALA A 61 -11.34 -0.58 -3.55
C ALA A 61 -11.32 0.10 -2.17
N PHE A 62 -10.14 0.59 -1.76
CA PHE A 62 -9.97 1.34 -0.53
C PHE A 62 -10.71 2.68 -0.54
N GLU A 63 -10.66 3.45 -1.63
CA GLU A 63 -11.41 4.71 -1.73
C GLU A 63 -12.93 4.50 -1.60
N HIS A 64 -13.47 3.39 -2.13
CA HIS A 64 -14.88 3.04 -1.88
C HIS A 64 -15.16 2.68 -0.42
N SER A 65 -14.23 1.97 0.21
CA SER A 65 -14.34 1.58 1.62
C SER A 65 -14.12 2.75 2.58
N ARG A 66 -13.39 3.78 2.13
CA ARG A 66 -13.08 4.99 2.91
C ARG A 66 -14.35 5.70 3.38
N THR A 67 -15.37 5.79 2.53
CA THR A 67 -16.66 6.42 2.87
C THR A 67 -17.37 5.69 4.01
N ILE A 68 -17.23 4.37 4.07
CA ILE A 68 -17.83 3.55 5.14
C ILE A 68 -17.01 3.73 6.42
N ILE A 69 -15.68 3.61 6.33
CA ILE A 69 -14.78 3.71 7.48
C ILE A 69 -14.81 5.11 8.10
N SER A 70 -14.89 6.17 7.30
CA SER A 70 -14.98 7.55 7.82
C SER A 70 -16.27 7.80 8.59
N GLY A 71 -17.36 7.09 8.25
CA GLY A 71 -18.62 7.10 8.99
C GLY A 71 -18.59 6.28 10.28
N LEU A 72 -17.62 5.39 10.47
CA LEU A 72 -17.45 4.61 11.69
C LEU A 72 -16.67 5.43 12.72
N ARG A 73 -17.30 5.75 13.86
CA ARG A 73 -16.57 6.25 15.02
C ARG A 73 -15.88 5.07 15.72
N ILE A 74 -14.66 4.77 15.31
CA ILE A 74 -13.81 3.84 16.04
C ILE A 74 -13.26 4.61 17.25
N GLY A 75 -13.78 4.30 18.44
CA GLY A 75 -13.47 5.05 19.67
C GLY A 75 -11.97 5.23 19.90
N GLY A 76 -11.51 6.48 19.99
CA GLY A 76 -10.11 6.83 20.26
C GLY A 76 -9.15 6.75 19.06
N VAL A 77 -9.64 6.45 17.85
CA VAL A 77 -8.83 6.42 16.63
C VAL A 77 -9.13 7.65 15.78
N ASP A 78 -8.08 8.36 15.40
CA ASP A 78 -8.15 9.41 14.39
C ASP A 78 -8.33 8.75 13.02
N ASN A 79 -9.57 8.78 12.51
CA ASN A 79 -9.96 8.09 11.28
C ASN A 79 -9.09 8.49 10.09
N GLU A 80 -8.67 9.75 9.98
CA GLU A 80 -7.85 10.21 8.85
C GLU A 80 -6.43 9.66 8.91
N LYS A 81 -5.80 9.64 10.10
CA LYS A 81 -4.50 8.98 10.30
C LYS A 81 -4.56 7.49 10.04
N PHE A 82 -5.61 6.84 10.51
CA PHE A 82 -5.81 5.41 10.27
C PHE A 82 -5.97 5.09 8.78
N LEU A 83 -6.76 5.89 8.07
CA LEU A 83 -6.93 5.77 6.62
C LEU A 83 -5.61 6.02 5.87
N LEU A 84 -4.81 6.99 6.31
CA LEU A 84 -3.49 7.25 5.74
C LEU A 84 -2.51 6.09 5.97
N GLU A 85 -2.57 5.43 7.14
CA GLU A 85 -1.81 4.22 7.44
C GLU A 85 -2.21 3.06 6.53
N ILE A 86 -3.51 2.85 6.31
CA ILE A 86 -4.00 1.82 5.38
C ILE A 86 -3.52 2.14 3.96
N GLU A 87 -3.68 3.38 3.49
CA GLU A 87 -3.25 3.78 2.14
C GLU A 87 -1.75 3.50 1.96
N ALA A 88 -0.92 3.84 2.95
CA ALA A 88 0.51 3.52 2.94
C ALA A 88 0.77 2.00 2.91
N ILE A 89 0.08 1.21 3.74
CA ILE A 89 0.20 -0.25 3.71
C ILE A 89 -0.08 -0.78 2.29
N LEU A 90 -1.13 -0.29 1.62
CA LEU A 90 -1.49 -0.73 0.27
C LEU A 90 -0.39 -0.44 -0.76
N TRP A 91 0.27 0.73 -0.69
CA TRP A 91 1.40 1.07 -1.55
C TRP A 91 2.59 0.10 -1.39
N PHE A 92 2.86 -0.34 -0.16
CA PHE A 92 4.11 -1.00 0.19
C PHE A 92 3.99 -2.52 0.44
N HIS A 93 2.79 -3.08 0.69
CA HIS A 93 2.63 -4.49 1.11
C HIS A 93 3.13 -5.51 0.08
N GLY A 94 3.20 -5.13 -1.19
CA GLY A 94 3.52 -6.02 -2.31
C GLY A 94 4.93 -5.88 -2.87
N LEU A 95 5.80 -5.03 -2.28
CA LEU A 95 7.07 -4.66 -2.91
C LEU A 95 7.99 -5.84 -3.20
N ILE A 96 8.18 -6.78 -2.27
CA ILE A 96 9.13 -7.88 -2.51
C ILE A 96 8.37 -9.21 -2.56
N ARG A 97 8.34 -9.79 -3.76
CA ARG A 97 7.72 -11.08 -4.06
C ARG A 97 8.65 -11.93 -4.91
N THR A 98 9.62 -12.57 -4.25
CA THR A 98 10.47 -13.57 -4.88
C THR A 98 9.89 -14.96 -4.59
N PRO A 99 9.40 -15.71 -5.59
CA PRO A 99 8.88 -17.06 -5.37
C PRO A 99 9.90 -17.93 -4.62
N GLY A 100 9.46 -18.64 -3.57
CA GLY A 100 10.32 -19.51 -2.75
C GLY A 100 11.17 -18.81 -1.68
N ASP A 101 11.19 -17.48 -1.63
CA ASP A 101 11.94 -16.75 -0.60
C ASP A 101 11.10 -16.54 0.68
N LYS A 102 11.46 -17.24 1.75
CA LYS A 102 10.80 -17.13 3.07
C LYS A 102 10.99 -15.75 3.73
N ASN A 103 11.93 -14.93 3.24
CA ASN A 103 12.23 -13.63 3.82
C ASN A 103 11.53 -12.46 3.11
N ASN A 104 10.61 -12.72 2.18
CA ASN A 104 9.90 -11.69 1.42
C ASN A 104 9.24 -10.62 2.32
N VAL A 105 8.60 -11.05 3.42
CA VAL A 105 7.93 -10.13 4.36
C VAL A 105 8.95 -9.22 5.06
N ALA A 106 10.01 -9.80 5.60
CA ALA A 106 11.07 -9.04 6.28
C ALA A 106 11.77 -8.06 5.34
N LYS A 107 12.05 -8.47 4.10
CA LYS A 107 12.61 -7.62 3.06
C LYS A 107 11.65 -6.47 2.70
N THR A 108 10.37 -6.76 2.50
CA THR A 108 9.34 -5.75 2.23
C THR A 108 9.26 -4.73 3.36
N VAL A 109 9.23 -5.20 4.61
CA VAL A 109 9.22 -4.34 5.81
C VAL A 109 10.45 -3.44 5.88
N ASN A 110 11.65 -3.99 5.67
CA ASN A 110 12.89 -3.22 5.72
C ASN A 110 12.94 -2.14 4.63
N LEU A 111 12.54 -2.49 3.40
CA LEU A 111 12.46 -1.51 2.32
C LEU A 111 11.43 -0.42 2.63
N THR A 112 10.24 -0.79 3.13
CA THR A 112 9.20 0.17 3.52
C THR A 112 9.71 1.16 4.57
N LYS A 113 10.45 0.70 5.58
CA LYS A 113 11.06 1.58 6.59
C LYS A 113 11.97 2.62 5.95
N ILE A 114 12.83 2.18 5.02
CA ILE A 114 13.78 3.06 4.32
C ILE A 114 13.03 4.10 3.49
N LEU A 115 12.05 3.67 2.69
CA LEU A 115 11.31 4.53 1.76
C LEU A 115 10.45 5.57 2.51
N LEU A 116 9.71 5.16 3.55
CA LEU A 116 8.92 6.10 4.35
C LEU A 116 9.78 7.07 5.17
N SER A 117 10.91 6.59 5.71
CA SER A 117 11.85 7.47 6.42
C SER A 117 12.45 8.52 5.49
N ARG A 118 12.67 8.16 4.21
CA ARG A 118 13.14 9.11 3.20
C ARG A 118 12.12 10.22 2.91
N LEU A 119 10.83 9.92 3.00
CA LEU A 119 9.76 10.94 2.90
C LEU A 119 9.60 11.77 4.20
N GLY A 120 10.40 11.51 5.23
CA GLY A 120 10.30 12.20 6.52
C GLY A 120 9.19 11.68 7.43
N ALA A 121 8.57 10.54 7.11
CA ALA A 121 7.46 10.02 7.90
C ALA A 121 7.87 9.73 9.36
N PRO A 122 7.05 10.08 10.37
CA PRO A 122 7.39 9.85 11.77
C PRO A 122 7.59 8.37 12.11
N LYS A 123 8.55 8.05 12.98
CA LYS A 123 8.87 6.67 13.39
C LYS A 123 7.64 5.85 13.84
N ARG A 124 6.70 6.49 14.55
CA ARG A 124 5.45 5.84 15.00
C ARG A 124 4.55 5.43 13.82
N PHE A 125 4.43 6.29 12.81
CA PHE A 125 3.68 5.97 11.58
C PHE A 125 4.35 4.84 10.82
N VAL A 126 5.67 4.92 10.62
CA VAL A 126 6.45 3.85 9.95
C VAL A 126 6.25 2.50 10.64
N LEU A 127 6.29 2.46 11.98
CA LEU A 127 6.07 1.25 12.74
C LEU A 127 4.68 0.65 12.50
N ARG A 128 3.62 1.47 12.55
CA ARG A 128 2.24 1.01 12.31
C ARG A 128 2.05 0.47 10.90
N VAL A 129 2.57 1.16 9.89
CA VAL A 129 2.55 0.68 8.50
C VAL A 129 3.27 -0.67 8.39
N THR A 130 4.46 -0.81 8.97
CA THR A 130 5.19 -2.09 8.87
C THR A 130 4.50 -3.23 9.59
N ASN A 131 3.85 -2.99 10.72
CA ASN A 131 3.05 -3.99 11.43
C ASN A 131 1.82 -4.41 10.60
N GLY A 132 1.17 -3.45 9.92
CA GLY A 132 0.06 -3.75 9.01
C GLY A 132 0.49 -4.58 7.80
N ILE A 133 1.68 -4.32 7.25
CA ILE A 133 2.26 -5.17 6.19
C ILE A 133 2.48 -6.60 6.69
N ILE A 134 3.05 -6.77 7.89
CA ILE A 134 3.25 -8.09 8.49
C ILE A 134 1.90 -8.79 8.64
N ALA A 135 0.89 -8.11 9.19
CA ALA A 135 -0.44 -8.69 9.37
C ALA A 135 -1.04 -9.17 8.04
N ILE A 136 -1.09 -8.32 7.00
CA ILE A 136 -1.63 -8.70 5.68
C ILE A 136 -0.88 -9.91 5.10
N ARG A 137 0.44 -9.95 5.25
CA ARG A 137 1.27 -11.03 4.70
C ARG A 137 1.12 -12.34 5.47
N SER A 138 1.07 -12.28 6.80
CA SER A 138 0.80 -13.44 7.64
C SER A 138 -0.59 -14.01 7.37
N HIS A 139 -1.60 -13.17 7.15
CA HIS A 139 -2.95 -13.63 6.78
C HIS A 139 -3.00 -14.27 5.39
N GLN A 140 -2.21 -13.78 4.42
CA GLN A 140 -2.07 -14.43 3.10
C GLN A 140 -1.43 -15.82 3.19
N GLU A 141 -0.53 -16.04 4.16
CA GLU A 141 0.22 -17.29 4.32
C GLU A 141 -0.50 -18.30 5.25
N GLN A 142 -1.45 -17.86 6.09
CA GLN A 142 -2.12 -18.68 7.12
C GLN A 142 -3.58 -19.06 6.83
N SER A 143 -4.26 -18.46 5.86
CA SER A 143 -5.73 -18.52 5.80
C SER A 143 -6.30 -19.71 5.00
N ASP A 144 -6.66 -20.78 5.71
CA ASP A 144 -7.74 -21.73 5.33
C ASP A 144 -9.15 -21.21 5.70
N ASP A 145 -9.25 -20.03 6.34
CA ASP A 145 -10.52 -19.43 6.73
C ASP A 145 -11.28 -18.92 5.50
N ARG A 146 -12.45 -19.53 5.23
CA ARG A 146 -13.32 -19.19 4.11
C ARG A 146 -13.74 -17.72 4.09
N ALA A 147 -13.95 -17.06 5.22
CA ALA A 147 -14.39 -15.65 5.25
C ALA A 147 -13.25 -14.69 4.86
N ILE A 148 -12.02 -15.01 5.27
CA ILE A 148 -10.81 -14.23 4.94
C ILE A 148 -10.39 -14.51 3.50
N GLN A 149 -10.46 -15.77 3.05
CA GLN A 149 -10.34 -16.14 1.64
C GLN A 149 -11.40 -15.43 0.79
N ILE A 150 -12.65 -15.30 1.23
CA ILE A 150 -13.69 -14.52 0.54
C ILE A 150 -13.35 -13.03 0.52
N ALA A 151 -12.82 -12.43 1.58
CA ALA A 151 -12.39 -11.02 1.56
C ALA A 151 -11.21 -10.78 0.60
N ILE A 152 -10.23 -11.71 0.57
CA ILE A 152 -9.10 -11.71 -0.36
C ILE A 152 -9.55 -12.02 -1.80
N ASN A 153 -10.50 -12.93 -1.98
CA ASN A 153 -11.04 -13.36 -3.28
C ASN A 153 -12.03 -12.34 -3.84
N ILE A 154 -12.80 -11.61 -3.04
CA ILE A 154 -13.56 -10.44 -3.51
C ILE A 154 -12.60 -9.38 -4.06
N HIS A 155 -11.40 -9.25 -3.50
CA HIS A 155 -10.32 -8.42 -4.06
C HIS A 155 -9.67 -9.04 -5.32
N HIS A 156 -9.62 -10.36 -5.47
CA HIS A 156 -9.04 -11.05 -6.63
C HIS A 156 -10.03 -11.26 -7.80
N ASP A 157 -11.33 -11.46 -7.55
CA ASP A 157 -12.38 -11.77 -8.53
C ASP A 157 -12.94 -10.54 -9.26
N THR A 158 -12.66 -9.32 -8.77
CA THR A 158 -12.97 -8.10 -9.54
C THR A 158 -12.05 -7.89 -10.75
N VAL A 159 -11.08 -8.78 -10.98
CA VAL A 159 -10.16 -8.76 -12.13
C VAL A 159 -10.44 -9.89 -13.14
N GLY A 160 -11.36 -10.82 -12.84
CA GLY A 160 -11.48 -12.08 -13.59
C GLY A 160 -12.65 -12.25 -14.55
N ARG A 161 -13.61 -11.32 -14.65
CA ARG A 161 -14.78 -11.50 -15.54
C ARG A 161 -15.28 -10.18 -16.13
N TYR A 162 -14.65 -9.71 -17.19
CA TYR A 162 -15.25 -9.04 -18.37
C TYR A 162 -14.21 -9.01 -19.49
#